data_AF-A0A7Y3BKK3-F1
#
_entry.id   AF-A0A7Y3BKK3-F1
#
_cell.length_a   1.000
_cell.length_b   1.000
_cell.length_c   1.000
_cell.angle_alpha   90.00
_cell.angle_beta   90.00
_cell.angle_gamma   90.00
#
_symmetry.space_group_name_H-M   'P 1'
#
loop_
_entity.id
_entity.type
_entity.pdbx_description
1 polymer ?
#
loop_
_entity_poly.entity_id
_entity_poly.type
_entity_poly.pdbx_seq_one_letter_code
_entity_poly.pdbx_strand_id
1 'polypeptide(L)'
;MTFLLAILVGVLYSAGIYMILRRSLVKVIIGLIFLGYAANLLIFAIGRITKGIPAFIPADSEKLVEPFADPLPQALILTAIVIGFGVQAFAIVLFKRAYQTVGTDDLDEMKSTDELKEDKQ
;
A
#
# COMPACT_ATOMS: atom_id res chain seq x y z
N MET A 1 -20.66 -7.72 -8.20
CA MET A 1 -19.27 -7.84 -7.70
C MET A 1 -18.46 -6.59 -8.02
N THR A 2 -18.38 -6.17 -9.29
CA THR A 2 -17.58 -4.99 -9.70
C THR A 2 -17.97 -3.69 -9.00
N PHE A 3 -19.27 -3.43 -8.82
CA PHE A 3 -19.75 -2.22 -8.11
C PHE A 3 -19.29 -2.18 -6.63
N LEU A 4 -19.38 -3.31 -5.93
CA LEU A 4 -18.93 -3.42 -4.54
C LEU A 4 -17.41 -3.18 -4.44
N LEU A 5 -16.63 -3.74 -5.36
CA LEU A 5 -15.19 -3.52 -5.41
C LEU A 5 -14.84 -2.07 -5.74
N ALA A 6 -15.56 -1.42 -6.65
CA ALA A 6 -15.35 -0.01 -6.96
C ALA A 6 -15.57 0.88 -5.72
N ILE A 7 -16.65 0.63 -4.96
CA ILE A 7 -16.90 1.33 -3.69
C ILE A 7 -15.76 1.06 -2.70
N LEU A 8 -15.37 -0.21 -2.53
CA LEU A 8 -14.35 -0.60 -1.56
C LEU A 8 -12.98 0.01 -1.89
N VAL A 9 -12.60 0.01 -3.17
CA VAL A 9 -11.38 0.69 -3.65
C VAL A 9 -11.46 2.20 -3.37
N GLY A 10 -12.59 2.84 -3.69
CA GLY A 10 -12.79 4.27 -3.41
C GLY A 10 -12.69 4.60 -1.91
N VAL A 11 -13.25 3.76 -1.04
CA VAL A 11 -13.17 3.92 0.42
C VAL A 11 -11.73 3.74 0.90
N LEU A 12 -10.99 2.74 0.40
CA LEU A 12 -9.59 2.54 0.79
C LEU A 12 -8.68 3.68 0.33
N TYR A 13 -8.85 4.19 -0.89
CA TYR A 13 -8.13 5.38 -1.35
C TYR A 13 -8.46 6.59 -0.49
N SER A 14 -9.74 6.82 -0.19
CA SER A 14 -10.18 7.94 0.64
C SER A 14 -9.61 7.85 2.06
N ALA A 15 -9.67 6.66 2.68
CA ALA A 15 -9.11 6.42 4.00
C ALA A 15 -7.58 6.56 4.03
N GLY A 16 -6.89 6.06 3.00
CA GLY A 16 -5.45 6.17 2.84
C GLY A 16 -4.98 7.61 2.73
N ILE A 17 -5.61 8.39 1.84
CA ILE A 17 -5.32 9.82 1.67
C ILE A 17 -5.62 10.59 2.95
N TYR A 18 -6.78 10.35 3.58
CA TYR A 18 -7.15 10.99 4.85
C TYR A 18 -6.12 10.72 5.96
N MET A 19 -5.64 9.48 6.08
CA MET A 19 -4.63 9.09 7.06
C MET A 19 -3.28 9.76 6.82
N ILE A 20 -2.86 9.93 5.56
CA ILE A 20 -1.60 10.62 5.21
C ILE A 20 -1.65 12.10 5.58
N LEU A 21 -2.81 12.73 5.46
CA LEU A 21 -3.01 14.13 5.84
C LEU A 21 -3.08 14.36 7.36
N ARG A 22 -2.98 13.30 8.17
CA ARG A 22 -2.97 13.44 9.64
C ARG A 22 -1.56 13.71 10.16
N ARG A 23 -1.53 14.51 11.21
CA ARG A 23 -0.32 15.00 11.90
C ARG A 23 0.59 13.93 12.52
N SER A 24 0.17 12.66 12.65
CA SER A 24 0.98 11.61 13.30
C SER A 24 1.62 10.70 12.26
N LEU A 25 2.92 10.45 12.40
CA LEU A 25 3.68 9.60 11.49
C LEU A 25 3.17 8.15 11.42
N VAL A 26 2.65 7.62 12.53
CA VAL A 26 2.01 6.28 12.53
C VAL A 26 0.80 6.26 11.60
N LYS A 27 0.00 7.34 11.59
CA LYS A 27 -1.16 7.46 10.69
C LYS A 27 -0.72 7.55 9.23
N VAL A 28 0.39 8.24 8.94
CA VAL A 28 0.96 8.26 7.59
C VAL A 28 1.32 6.86 7.11
N ILE A 29 1.97 6.04 7.95
CA ILE A 29 2.31 4.65 7.59
C ILE A 29 1.04 3.83 7.30
N ILE A 30 0.02 3.93 8.16
CA ILE A 30 -1.26 3.25 7.94
C ILE A 30 -1.92 3.73 6.63
N GLY A 31 -1.82 5.02 6.33
CA GLY A 31 -2.33 5.58 5.08
C GLY A 31 -1.62 5.03 3.84
N LEU A 32 -0.29 4.88 3.90
CA LEU A 32 0.50 4.24 2.84
C LEU A 32 0.12 2.76 2.67
N ILE A 33 -0.15 2.05 3.77
CA ILE A 33 -0.63 0.65 3.73
C ILE A 33 -1.98 0.57 3.01
N PHE A 34 -2.94 1.43 3.35
CA PHE A 34 -4.24 1.46 2.69
C PHE A 34 -4.16 1.83 1.21
N LEU A 35 -3.29 2.77 0.82
CA LEU A 35 -3.07 3.08 -0.59
C LEU A 35 -2.51 1.88 -1.37
N GLY A 36 -1.57 1.13 -0.79
CA GLY A 36 -1.03 -0.08 -1.39
C GLY A 36 -2.10 -1.15 -1.61
N TYR A 37 -2.96 -1.39 -0.61
CA TYR A 37 -4.08 -2.33 -0.76
C TYR A 37 -5.13 -1.85 -1.76
N ALA A 38 -5.43 -0.55 -1.80
CA ALA A 38 -6.35 0.03 -2.78
C ALA A 38 -5.83 -0.17 -4.22
N ALA A 39 -4.54 0.07 -4.44
CA ALA A 39 -3.88 -0.14 -5.74
C ALA A 39 -3.92 -1.61 -6.16
N ASN A 40 -3.62 -2.54 -5.25
CA ASN A 40 -3.68 -3.98 -5.52
C ASN A 40 -5.10 -4.41 -5.93
N LEU A 41 -6.12 -3.92 -5.23
CA LEU A 41 -7.52 -4.21 -5.57
C LEU A 41 -7.97 -3.55 -6.87
N LEU A 42 -7.45 -2.37 -7.20
CA LEU A 42 -7.70 -1.71 -8.48
C LEU A 42 -7.14 -2.55 -9.64
N ILE A 43 -5.90 -3.03 -9.53
CA ILE A 43 -5.29 -3.95 -10.52
C ILE A 43 -6.13 -5.22 -10.65
N PHE A 44 -6.57 -5.79 -9.53
CA PHE A 44 -7.45 -6.96 -9.53
C PHE A 44 -8.77 -6.71 -10.27
N ALA A 45 -9.38 -5.53 -10.08
CA ALA A 45 -10.64 -5.18 -10.74
C ALA A 45 -10.52 -5.01 -12.27
N ILE A 46 -9.34 -4.60 -12.77
CA ILE A 46 -9.06 -4.46 -14.21
C ILE A 46 -9.02 -5.83 -14.91
N GLY A 47 -8.57 -6.87 -14.22
CA GLY A 47 -8.34 -8.22 -14.72
C GLY A 47 -9.54 -9.06 -15.14
N ARG A 48 -10.74 -8.48 -15.20
CA ARG A 48 -12.05 -9.16 -15.35
C ARG A 48 -12.28 -10.26 -14.31
N ILE A 49 -13.27 -10.04 -13.45
CA ILE A 49 -13.65 -10.97 -12.39
C ILE A 49 -14.51 -12.09 -12.99
N THR A 50 -13.84 -13.05 -13.63
CA THR A 50 -14.46 -14.28 -14.10
C THR A 50 -14.36 -15.35 -13.01
N LYS A 51 -15.45 -16.07 -12.74
CA LYS A 51 -15.38 -17.33 -11.99
C LYS A 51 -14.75 -18.38 -12.89
N GLY A 52 -13.42 -18.47 -12.84
CA GLY A 52 -12.63 -19.46 -13.57
C GLY A 52 -11.83 -20.34 -12.61
N ILE A 53 -11.24 -21.38 -13.19
CA ILE A 53 -10.26 -22.24 -12.53
C ILE A 53 -8.98 -21.40 -12.30
N PRO A 54 -8.23 -21.60 -11.20
CA PRO A 54 -6.92 -20.97 -11.03
C PRO A 54 -6.02 -21.13 -12.25
N ALA A 55 -5.15 -20.15 -12.51
CA ALA A 55 -4.25 -20.13 -13.67
C ALA A 55 -3.06 -21.10 -13.51
N PHE A 56 -3.34 -22.36 -13.20
CA PHE A 56 -2.36 -23.44 -13.05
C PHE A 56 -2.68 -24.54 -14.06
N ILE A 57 -1.66 -25.02 -14.76
CA ILE A 57 -1.78 -26.16 -15.66
C ILE A 57 -1.77 -27.43 -14.80
N PRO A 58 -2.84 -28.26 -14.83
CA PRO A 58 -2.85 -29.55 -14.15
C PRO A 58 -1.71 -30.45 -14.64
N ALA A 59 -1.14 -31.27 -13.76
CA ALA A 59 0.03 -32.12 -14.08
C ALA A 59 -0.24 -33.15 -15.20
N ASP A 60 -1.51 -33.46 -15.45
CA ASP A 60 -2.01 -34.39 -16.46
C ASP A 60 -2.48 -33.70 -17.75
N SER A 61 -2.30 -32.38 -17.87
CA SER A 61 -2.80 -31.58 -18.98
C SER A 61 -1.68 -30.73 -19.62
N GLU A 62 -1.66 -30.63 -20.94
CA GLU A 62 -0.71 -29.75 -21.66
C GLU A 62 -1.21 -28.30 -21.81
N LYS A 63 -2.50 -28.06 -21.54
CA LYS A 63 -3.16 -26.75 -21.73
C LYS A 63 -4.11 -26.42 -20.58
N LEU A 64 -4.30 -25.12 -20.35
CA LEU A 64 -5.34 -24.63 -19.45
C LEU A 64 -6.72 -24.94 -20.03
N VAL A 65 -7.59 -25.51 -19.21
CA VAL A 65 -9.01 -25.69 -19.57
C VAL A 65 -9.73 -24.37 -19.32
N GLU A 66 -10.34 -23.79 -20.35
CA GLU A 66 -11.18 -22.60 -20.19
C GLU A 66 -12.48 -22.96 -19.43
N PRO A 67 -12.98 -22.07 -18.54
CA PRO A 67 -12.50 -20.73 -18.23
C PRO A 67 -11.49 -20.70 -17.06
N PHE A 68 -10.38 -19.97 -17.22
CA PHE A 68 -9.39 -19.74 -16.16
C PHE A 68 -9.27 -18.24 -15.81
N ALA A 69 -8.74 -17.92 -14.63
CA ALA A 69 -8.51 -16.54 -14.20
C ALA A 69 -7.30 -15.93 -14.93
N ASP A 70 -7.35 -14.64 -15.29
CA ASP A 70 -6.23 -13.96 -15.96
C ASP A 70 -4.97 -13.98 -15.05
N PRO A 71 -3.84 -14.58 -15.48
CA PRO A 71 -2.62 -14.63 -14.70
C PRO A 71 -1.88 -13.29 -14.63
N LEU A 72 -2.11 -12.36 -15.58
CA LEU A 72 -1.36 -11.11 -15.66
C LEU A 72 -1.61 -10.19 -14.45
N PRO A 73 -2.86 -9.87 -14.05
CA PRO A 73 -3.11 -9.10 -12.83
C PRO A 73 -2.55 -9.77 -11.57
N GLN A 74 -2.56 -11.11 -11.50
CA GLN A 74 -2.08 -11.85 -10.34
C GLN A 74 -0.56 -11.69 -10.16
N ALA A 75 0.20 -11.81 -11.26
CA ALA A 75 1.64 -11.59 -11.24
C ALA A 75 1.97 -10.14 -10.85
N LEU A 76 1.27 -9.15 -11.42
CA LEU A 76 1.46 -7.74 -11.10
C LEU A 76 1.19 -7.42 -9.62
N ILE A 77 0.12 -7.99 -9.05
CA ILE A 77 -0.21 -7.81 -7.63
C ILE A 77 0.85 -8.44 -6.73
N LEU A 78 1.35 -9.63 -7.07
CA LEU A 78 2.41 -10.28 -6.27
C LEU A 78 3.69 -9.42 -6.24
N THR A 79 4.08 -8.85 -7.38
CA THR A 79 5.21 -7.91 -7.46
C THR A 79 4.94 -6.65 -6.63
N ALA A 80 3.75 -6.06 -6.75
CA ALA A 80 3.37 -4.88 -5.99
C ALA A 80 3.37 -5.12 -4.47
N ILE A 81 2.94 -6.30 -4.01
CA ILE A 81 2.97 -6.68 -2.59
C ILE A 81 4.41 -6.68 -2.05
N VAL A 82 5.35 -7.28 -2.78
CA VAL A 82 6.76 -7.36 -2.33
C VAL A 82 7.42 -5.99 -2.29
N ILE A 83 7.19 -5.15 -3.31
CA ILE A 83 7.67 -3.76 -3.33
C ILE A 83 7.07 -2.97 -2.16
N GLY A 84 5.74 -3.07 -1.98
CA GLY A 84 5.02 -2.41 -0.89
C GLY A 84 5.56 -2.81 0.48
N PHE A 85 5.82 -4.10 0.70
CA PHE A 85 6.42 -4.59 1.94
C PHE A 85 7.81 -3.99 2.18
N GLY A 86 8.67 -3.93 1.15
CA GLY A 86 9.99 -3.31 1.26
C GLY A 86 9.93 -1.83 1.66
N VAL A 87 9.05 -1.07 1.01
CA VAL A 87 8.83 0.36 1.32
C VAL A 87 8.25 0.54 2.72
N GLN A 88 7.30 -0.30 3.15
CA GLN A 88 6.71 -0.25 4.49
C GLN A 88 7.75 -0.57 5.58
N ALA A 89 8.54 -1.63 5.41
CA ALA A 89 9.60 -1.99 6.35
C ALA A 89 10.63 -0.86 6.48
N PHE A 90 11.05 -0.29 5.36
CA PHE A 90 11.94 0.86 5.33
C PHE A 90 11.33 2.07 6.06
N ALA A 91 10.08 2.42 5.75
CA ALA A 91 9.38 3.54 6.37
C ALA A 91 9.25 3.38 7.89
N ILE A 92 8.96 2.17 8.39
CA ILE A 92 8.87 1.89 9.83
C ILE A 92 10.23 2.10 10.50
N VAL A 93 11.33 1.59 9.91
CA VAL A 93 12.67 1.77 10.45
C VAL A 93 13.09 3.23 10.43
N LEU A 94 12.82 3.94 9.33
CA LEU A 94 13.07 5.37 9.20
C LEU A 94 12.31 6.16 10.26
N PHE A 95 11.01 5.87 10.45
CA PHE A 95 10.19 6.51 11.47
C PHE A 95 10.74 6.26 12.87
N LYS A 96 11.11 5.02 13.19
CA LYS A 96 11.75 4.70 14.48
C LYS A 96 13.00 5.55 14.70
N ARG A 97 13.85 5.72 13.69
CA ARG A 97 15.04 6.57 13.76
C ARG A 97 14.67 8.05 13.95
N ALA A 98 13.71 8.56 13.17
CA ALA A 98 13.24 9.93 13.30
C ALA A 98 12.69 10.23 14.71
N TYR A 99 11.87 9.32 15.25
CA TYR A 99 11.35 9.45 16.62
C TYR A 99 12.45 9.43 17.67
N GLN A 100 13.49 8.60 17.50
CA GLN A 100 14.65 8.58 18.41
C GLN A 100 15.46 9.89 18.37
N THR A 101 15.48 10.59 17.24
CA THR A 101 16.22 11.85 17.07
C THR A 101 15.42 13.07 17.51
N VAL A 102 14.14 13.16 17.14
CA VAL A 102 13.30 14.35 17.40
C VAL A 102 12.50 14.20 18.69
N GLY A 103 12.17 12.98 19.11
CA GLY A 103 11.42 12.71 20.35
C GLY A 103 9.90 12.92 20.26
N THR A 104 9.37 13.26 19.09
CA THR A 104 7.94 13.46 18.83
C THR A 104 7.50 12.61 17.63
N ASP A 105 6.22 12.20 17.58
CA ASP A 105 5.60 11.56 16.40
C ASP A 105 4.76 12.56 15.58
N ASP A 106 4.69 13.80 16.05
CA ASP A 106 3.93 14.89 15.49
C ASP A 106 4.72 15.60 14.40
N LEU A 107 4.20 15.54 13.17
CA LEU A 107 4.83 16.10 11.97
C LEU A 107 5.04 17.62 12.05
N ASP A 108 4.14 18.38 12.70
CA ASP A 108 4.27 19.83 12.77
C ASP A 108 5.33 20.26 13.80
N GLU A 109 5.70 19.35 14.71
CA GLU A 109 6.76 19.56 15.70
C GLU A 109 8.16 19.17 15.18
N MET A 110 8.24 18.49 14.02
CA MET A 110 9.50 18.08 13.40
C MET A 110 10.22 19.21 12.65
N LYS A 111 10.44 20.35 13.32
CA LYS A 111 11.04 21.58 12.74
C LYS A 111 12.52 21.77 13.07
N SER A 112 13.17 20.79 13.72
CA SER A 112 14.52 20.97 14.29
C SER A 112 15.62 21.29 13.25
N THR A 113 15.34 21.17 11.95
CA THR A 113 16.28 21.52 10.87
C THR A 113 16.14 22.98 10.43
N ASP A 114 14.99 23.61 10.68
CA ASP A 114 14.69 24.99 10.25
C ASP A 114 14.93 26.02 11.36
N GLU A 115 15.09 25.59 12.62
CA GLU A 115 15.45 26.48 13.72
C GLU A 115 16.95 26.79 13.70
N LEU A 116 17.29 28.01 13.27
CA LEU A 116 18.62 28.59 13.51
C LEU A 116 18.82 28.66 15.03
N LYS A 117 19.78 27.92 15.57
CA LYS A 117 20.19 28.07 16.97
C LYS A 117 20.62 29.52 17.17
N GLU A 118 19.78 30.33 17.82
CA GLU A 118 20.22 31.59 18.37
C GLU A 118 21.23 31.26 19.46
N ASP A 119 22.52 31.47 19.16
CA ASP A 119 23.58 31.46 20.16
C ASP A 119 23.19 32.47 21.24
N LYS A 120 22.70 31.97 22.37
CA LYS A 120 22.46 32.78 23.56
C LYS A 120 23.83 33.29 24.04
N GLN A 121 24.05 34.59 23.85
CA GLN A 121 25.15 35.37 24.42
C GLN A 121 25.14 35.33 25.95
#